data_AF-A0A3S3US85-F1
#
_entry.id   AF-A0A3S3US85-F1
#
_cell.length_a   1.000
_cell.length_b   1.000
_cell.length_c   1.000
_cell.angle_alpha   90.00
_cell.angle_beta   90.00
_cell.angle_gamma   90.00
#
_symmetry.space_group_name_H-M   'P 1'
#
loop_
_entity.id
_entity.type
_entity.pdbx_description
1 polymer ?
#
loop_
_entity_poly.entity_id
_entity_poly.type
_entity_poly.pdbx_seq_one_letter_code
_entity_poly.pdbx_strand_id
1 'polypeptide(L)'
;PSSGRVGRSKVRAYALFTLPANRKLTDTAERRLKVLQSLDTLGAGFQLASHDLDIRGAGNLLGEEQSGHIKEVGFELYQQMLEEAVAEVKDSGEVQDGGWSPQIAVGTAVMIPESYVPDLQLRLALYRRLGDLESTEEIDAFGAELIDRFGPLPEEVTHLLKIVFIKALCRRANVEKLDAGPKGVVIHFRKREFPNPVGLVKFIGEQGSLAKIRPDHSVVFIRDWPNAEKRLAGSAVVMTQLARLVDKAA
;
A
#
# COMPACT_ATOMS: atom_id res chain seq x y z
N PRO A 1 16.55 11.19 17.86
CA PRO A 1 17.68 11.73 17.04
C PRO A 1 19.07 11.07 17.29
N SER A 2 19.32 10.47 18.46
CA SER A 2 20.64 9.93 18.84
C SER A 2 20.87 8.45 18.48
N SER A 3 19.82 7.63 18.30
CA SER A 3 19.96 6.20 17.93
C SER A 3 20.47 6.01 16.48
N GLY A 4 19.97 6.81 15.52
CA GLY A 4 20.35 6.69 14.09
C GLY A 4 21.77 7.13 13.72
N ARG A 5 22.62 7.49 14.69
CA ARG A 5 24.04 7.85 14.47
C ARG A 5 25.02 6.75 14.87
N VAL A 6 24.52 5.63 15.39
CA VAL A 6 25.33 4.54 15.92
C VAL A 6 25.00 3.26 15.13
N GLY A 7 26.01 2.49 14.70
CA GLY A 7 25.82 1.21 13.97
C GLY A 7 26.13 1.20 12.47
N ARG A 8 26.94 2.12 11.94
CA ARG A 8 27.33 2.13 10.50
C ARG A 8 28.51 1.21 10.14
N SER A 9 28.93 0.30 11.02
CA SER A 9 30.09 -0.58 10.83
C SER A 9 29.78 -2.01 11.30
N LYS A 10 30.67 -2.98 10.99
CA LYS A 10 30.55 -4.40 11.40
C LYS A 10 30.66 -4.63 12.92
N VAL A 11 30.79 -3.58 13.73
CA VAL A 11 30.99 -3.65 15.18
C VAL A 11 29.67 -3.35 15.89
N ARG A 12 29.24 -4.25 16.78
CA ARG A 12 28.05 -4.05 17.62
C ARG A 12 28.22 -2.79 18.46
N ALA A 13 27.19 -1.96 18.47
CA ALA A 13 27.16 -0.73 19.25
C ALA A 13 25.91 -0.69 20.13
N TYR A 14 26.05 -0.10 21.31
CA TYR A 14 25.02 -0.10 22.34
C TYR A 14 24.60 1.34 22.66
N ALA A 15 23.31 1.57 22.87
CA ALA A 15 22.77 2.82 23.38
C ALA A 15 22.06 2.56 24.71
N LEU A 16 22.57 3.17 25.78
CA LEU A 16 22.00 3.07 27.13
C LEU A 16 21.14 4.29 27.43
N PHE A 17 19.86 4.07 27.71
CA PHE A 17 18.94 5.10 28.18
C PHE A 17 18.81 4.97 29.71
N THR A 18 19.24 6.00 30.43
CA THR A 18 19.15 6.04 31.91
C THR A 18 18.13 7.06 32.37
N LEU A 19 17.54 6.79 33.54
CA LEU A 19 16.51 7.62 34.16
C LEU A 19 16.90 7.96 35.60
N PRO A 20 16.50 9.13 36.13
CA PRO A 20 16.71 9.46 37.53
C PRO A 20 15.84 8.57 38.44
N ALA A 21 16.48 7.93 39.42
CA ALA A 21 15.87 6.89 40.28
C ALA A 21 14.61 7.33 41.04
N ASN A 22 14.45 8.62 41.32
CA ASN A 22 13.36 9.16 42.14
C ASN A 22 12.23 9.81 41.32
N ARG A 23 12.16 9.58 40.01
CA ARG A 23 11.15 10.19 39.15
C ARG A 23 10.26 9.13 38.53
N LYS A 24 8.96 9.18 38.84
CA LYS A 24 7.95 8.35 38.17
C LYS A 24 7.80 8.84 36.72
N LEU A 25 7.87 7.90 35.80
CA LEU A 25 7.56 8.15 34.39
C LEU A 25 6.08 8.44 34.24
N THR A 26 5.74 9.30 33.30
CA THR A 26 4.36 9.42 32.83
C THR A 26 4.03 8.22 31.94
N ASP A 27 2.76 7.81 31.88
CA ASP A 27 2.34 6.67 31.05
C ASP A 27 2.78 6.81 29.59
N THR A 28 2.78 8.03 29.07
CA THR A 28 3.27 8.36 27.73
C THR A 28 4.79 8.14 27.59
N ALA A 29 5.57 8.51 28.61
CA ALA A 29 7.02 8.30 28.60
C ALA A 29 7.40 6.82 28.74
N GLU A 30 6.63 6.07 29.53
CA GLU A 30 6.82 4.62 29.68
C GLU A 30 6.48 3.87 28.38
N ARG A 31 5.37 4.22 27.72
CA ARG A 31 5.04 3.67 26.39
C ARG A 31 6.11 3.98 25.36
N ARG A 32 6.64 5.22 25.34
CA ARG A 32 7.74 5.62 24.43
C ARG A 32 9.02 4.80 24.67
N LEU A 33 9.39 4.56 25.93
CA LEU A 33 10.57 3.74 26.26
C LEU A 33 10.39 2.28 25.86
N LYS A 34 9.19 1.70 26.06
CA LYS A 34 8.88 0.34 25.61
C LYS A 34 8.96 0.19 24.10
N VAL A 35 8.44 1.18 23.36
CA VAL A 35 8.58 1.23 21.90
C VAL A 35 10.06 1.30 21.50
N LEU A 36 10.84 2.21 22.10
CA LEU A 36 12.28 2.33 21.84
C LEU A 36 13.08 1.06 22.16
N GLN A 37 12.65 0.26 23.15
CA GLN A 37 13.27 -1.03 23.48
C GLN A 37 12.90 -2.14 22.49
N SER A 38 11.69 -2.12 21.94
CA SER A 38 11.25 -3.09 20.92
C SER A 38 11.90 -2.89 19.54
N LEU A 39 12.58 -1.77 19.36
CA LEU A 39 13.27 -1.36 18.15
C LEU A 39 14.71 -1.89 18.12
N ASP A 40 14.86 -3.21 18.15
CA ASP A 40 16.15 -3.91 18.24
C ASP A 40 16.76 -4.24 16.86
N THR A 41 16.21 -3.66 15.78
CA THR A 41 16.72 -3.82 14.41
C THR A 41 16.97 -2.48 13.73
N LEU A 42 18.02 -2.48 12.89
CA LEU A 42 18.48 -1.33 12.10
C LEU A 42 17.33 -0.87 11.17
N GLY A 43 16.77 0.32 11.40
CA GLY A 43 15.59 0.84 10.68
C GLY A 43 14.61 1.63 11.57
N ALA A 44 14.73 1.41 12.88
CA ALA A 44 13.98 2.04 13.97
C ALA A 44 13.86 3.58 13.97
N GLY A 45 14.80 4.29 13.32
CA GLY A 45 14.78 5.75 13.27
C GLY A 45 13.58 6.33 12.51
N PHE A 46 13.02 5.56 11.57
CA PHE A 46 11.94 6.01 10.69
C PHE A 46 10.54 5.81 11.31
N GLN A 47 10.35 4.71 12.04
CA GLN A 47 9.11 4.45 12.81
C GLN A 47 8.87 5.51 13.89
N LEU A 48 9.95 6.02 14.51
CA LEU A 48 9.86 7.08 15.50
C LEU A 48 9.43 8.43 14.88
N ALA A 49 9.78 8.70 13.62
CA ALA A 49 9.41 9.95 12.94
C ALA A 49 7.92 9.96 12.52
N SER A 50 7.39 8.83 12.04
CA SER A 50 5.96 8.70 11.69
C SER A 50 5.06 8.78 12.92
N HIS A 51 5.43 8.12 14.01
CA HIS A 51 4.65 8.14 15.25
C HIS A 51 4.65 9.53 15.94
N ASP A 52 5.70 10.35 15.74
CA ASP A 52 5.74 11.73 16.25
C ASP A 52 4.95 12.71 15.35
N LEU A 53 4.74 12.37 14.08
CA LEU A 53 3.89 13.09 13.12
C LEU A 53 2.40 12.92 13.45
N ASP A 54 1.98 11.70 13.79
CA ASP A 54 0.58 11.39 14.16
C ASP A 54 0.17 12.02 15.51
N ILE A 55 1.10 12.09 16.48
CA ILE A 55 0.80 12.62 17.82
C ILE A 55 0.63 14.14 17.82
N ARG A 56 1.29 14.88 16.93
CA ARG A 56 1.36 16.35 17.02
C ARG A 56 0.22 17.09 16.34
N GLY A 57 -0.57 16.41 15.49
CA GLY A 57 -1.54 17.07 14.63
C GLY A 57 -0.84 17.90 13.56
N ALA A 58 -1.27 17.75 12.31
CA ALA A 58 -0.70 18.40 11.13
C ALA A 58 -0.86 19.94 11.19
N GLY A 59 0.03 20.61 11.92
CA GLY A 59 0.18 22.05 12.00
C GLY A 59 1.19 22.55 10.97
N ASN A 60 0.68 22.84 9.78
CA ASN A 60 1.16 23.83 8.80
C ASN A 60 2.69 24.08 8.75
N LEU A 61 3.39 23.36 7.87
CA LEU A 61 4.73 23.73 7.41
C LEU A 61 4.84 23.41 5.92
N LEU A 62 4.51 24.43 5.12
CA LEU A 62 4.69 24.60 3.66
C LEU A 62 3.53 24.15 2.75
N GLY A 63 2.71 25.15 2.38
CA GLY A 63 2.07 25.24 1.07
C GLY A 63 0.75 24.47 0.90
N GLU A 64 -0.25 25.16 0.36
CA GLU A 64 -1.51 24.57 -0.08
C GLU A 64 -1.25 23.39 -1.05
N GLU A 65 -2.09 22.34 -0.95
CA GLU A 65 -2.21 21.17 -1.85
C GLU A 65 -1.65 19.78 -1.44
N GLN A 66 -1.28 19.49 -0.19
CA GLN A 66 -0.90 18.10 0.19
C GLN A 66 -1.51 17.54 1.50
N SER A 67 -2.75 17.88 1.85
CA SER A 67 -3.46 17.17 2.95
C SER A 67 -3.96 15.77 2.56
N GLY A 68 -4.04 15.45 1.27
CA GLY A 68 -4.57 14.18 0.75
C GLY A 68 -3.63 12.98 0.88
N HIS A 69 -2.32 13.18 0.85
CA HIS A 69 -1.33 12.09 0.85
C HIS A 69 -1.14 11.43 2.22
N ILE A 70 -1.38 12.14 3.32
CA ILE A 70 -1.06 11.62 4.67
C ILE A 70 -1.97 10.43 5.06
N LYS A 71 -3.20 10.36 4.52
CA LYS A 71 -4.11 9.20 4.70
C LYS A 71 -3.76 7.99 3.83
N GLU A 72 -2.89 8.16 2.84
CA GLU A 72 -2.57 7.17 1.80
C GLU A 72 -1.33 6.31 2.17
N VAL A 73 -0.56 6.74 3.18
CA VAL A 73 0.74 6.13 3.55
C VAL A 73 0.62 4.78 4.27
N GLY A 74 -0.54 4.48 4.88
CA GLY A 74 -0.68 3.34 5.81
C GLY A 74 -0.57 1.94 5.19
N PHE A 75 -0.76 1.77 3.88
CA PHE A 75 -0.62 0.46 3.23
C PHE A 75 0.69 0.34 2.46
N GLU A 76 1.08 1.37 1.69
CA GLU A 76 2.32 1.37 0.91
C GLU A 76 3.57 1.34 1.80
N LEU A 77 3.59 2.07 2.91
CA LEU A 77 4.70 2.03 3.87
C LEU A 77 4.83 0.64 4.51
N TYR A 78 3.72 -0.01 4.82
CA TYR A 78 3.73 -1.36 5.40
C TYR A 78 4.10 -2.42 4.38
N GLN A 79 3.69 -2.25 3.12
CA GLN A 79 4.11 -3.10 2.02
C GLN A 79 5.62 -2.97 1.78
N GLN A 80 6.15 -1.74 1.77
CA GLN A 80 7.59 -1.52 1.67
C GLN A 80 8.34 -2.15 2.84
N MET A 81 7.84 -2.01 4.07
CA MET A 81 8.42 -2.68 5.25
C MET A 81 8.34 -4.21 5.18
N LEU A 82 7.28 -4.76 4.57
CA LEU A 82 7.14 -6.20 4.35
C LEU A 82 8.09 -6.70 3.27
N GLU A 83 8.20 -6.00 2.16
CA GLU A 83 9.13 -6.30 1.07
C GLU A 83 10.58 -6.25 1.56
N GLU A 84 10.94 -5.23 2.35
CA GLU A 84 12.24 -5.12 3.02
C GLU A 84 12.48 -6.31 3.99
N ALA A 85 11.50 -6.66 4.82
CA ALA A 85 11.62 -7.78 5.77
C ALA A 85 11.69 -9.16 5.08
N VAL A 86 11.00 -9.35 3.96
CA VAL A 86 11.07 -10.60 3.17
C VAL A 86 12.40 -10.68 2.42
N ALA A 87 12.92 -9.57 1.93
CA ALA A 87 14.25 -9.49 1.31
C ALA A 87 15.37 -9.84 2.29
N GLU A 88 15.24 -9.44 3.57
CA GLU A 88 16.21 -9.80 4.63
C GLU A 88 16.21 -11.29 5.01
N VAL A 89 15.07 -11.99 4.83
CA VAL A 89 14.95 -13.44 5.13
C VAL A 89 15.42 -14.32 3.97
N LYS A 90 15.36 -13.83 2.73
CA LYS A 90 15.75 -14.57 1.51
C LYS A 90 17.24 -14.42 1.14
N ASP A 91 18.15 -14.50 2.11
CA ASP A 91 19.59 -14.76 1.86
C ASP A 91 19.87 -16.26 1.58
N SER A 92 18.85 -17.01 1.13
CA SER A 92 18.92 -18.42 0.76
C SER A 92 18.30 -18.68 -0.62
N GLY A 93 18.95 -18.15 -1.66
CA GLY A 93 19.14 -18.90 -2.90
C GLY A 93 17.97 -19.19 -3.85
N GLU A 94 16.75 -18.70 -3.63
CA GLU A 94 15.67 -18.79 -4.64
C GLU A 94 15.00 -17.43 -4.87
N VAL A 95 15.50 -16.73 -5.89
CA VAL A 95 14.82 -15.58 -6.50
C VAL A 95 13.66 -16.13 -7.33
N GLN A 96 12.54 -16.45 -6.68
CA GLN A 96 11.25 -16.33 -7.35
C GLN A 96 11.10 -14.87 -7.73
N ASP A 97 10.83 -14.60 -9.01
CA ASP A 97 10.81 -13.28 -9.69
C ASP A 97 10.67 -12.14 -8.67
N GLY A 98 11.69 -11.28 -8.56
CA GLY A 98 11.75 -10.16 -7.60
C GLY A 98 10.58 -9.21 -7.82
N GLY A 99 9.43 -9.61 -7.27
CA GLY A 99 8.12 -9.38 -7.86
C GLY A 99 7.74 -7.94 -7.75
N TRP A 100 7.84 -7.23 -8.87
CA TRP A 100 7.40 -5.85 -8.93
C TRP A 100 5.94 -5.73 -8.45
N SER A 101 5.67 -4.68 -7.68
CA SER A 101 4.31 -4.36 -7.25
C SER A 101 3.77 -3.18 -8.07
N PRO A 102 2.55 -3.27 -8.59
CA PRO A 102 1.83 -2.10 -9.07
C PRO A 102 1.69 -1.04 -7.98
N GLN A 103 1.89 0.22 -8.35
CA GLN A 103 1.55 1.38 -7.51
C GLN A 103 0.11 1.81 -7.80
N ILE A 104 -0.72 1.97 -6.77
CA ILE A 104 -2.16 2.25 -6.92
C ILE A 104 -2.52 3.44 -6.04
N ALA A 105 -2.79 4.59 -6.67
CA ALA A 105 -3.27 5.79 -6.00
C ALA A 105 -4.76 5.99 -6.31
N VAL A 106 -5.60 6.01 -5.28
CA VAL A 106 -7.07 6.19 -5.43
C VAL A 106 -7.58 7.33 -4.55
N GLY A 107 -6.71 7.95 -3.72
CA GLY A 107 -7.06 9.07 -2.85
C GLY A 107 -8.18 8.72 -1.87
N THR A 108 -8.10 7.53 -1.27
CA THR A 108 -9.02 7.04 -0.23
C THR A 108 -8.24 6.33 0.86
N ALA A 109 -8.75 6.38 2.10
CA ALA A 109 -8.15 5.65 3.21
C ALA A 109 -8.36 4.14 2.99
N VAL A 110 -7.26 3.40 3.10
CA VAL A 110 -7.23 1.93 3.00
C VAL A 110 -6.37 1.38 4.13
N MET A 111 -7.04 0.80 5.12
CA MET A 111 -6.37 0.22 6.28
C MET A 111 -7.31 -0.73 7.02
N ILE A 112 -6.73 -1.65 7.78
CA ILE A 112 -7.39 -2.38 8.86
C ILE A 112 -7.35 -1.48 10.10
N PRO A 113 -8.50 -0.97 10.59
CA PRO A 113 -8.51 -0.09 11.75
C PRO A 113 -8.34 -0.87 13.06
N GLU A 114 -7.79 -0.21 14.08
CA GLU A 114 -7.62 -0.78 15.43
C GLU A 114 -8.95 -1.13 16.09
N SER A 115 -10.01 -0.39 15.77
CA SER A 115 -11.38 -0.70 16.22
C SER A 115 -11.91 -2.02 15.66
N TYR A 116 -11.37 -2.51 14.54
CA TYR A 116 -11.80 -3.75 13.91
C TYR A 116 -10.91 -4.93 14.28
N VAL A 117 -9.58 -4.73 14.27
CA VAL A 117 -8.61 -5.72 14.73
C VAL A 117 -7.71 -5.06 15.78
N PRO A 118 -8.04 -5.14 17.09
CA PRO A 118 -7.29 -4.46 18.15
C PRO A 118 -5.85 -4.96 18.30
N ASP A 119 -5.65 -6.28 18.17
CA ASP A 119 -4.32 -6.88 18.31
C ASP A 119 -3.41 -6.52 17.12
N LEU A 120 -2.28 -5.87 17.42
CA LEU A 120 -1.33 -5.39 16.42
C LEU A 120 -0.65 -6.54 15.67
N GLN A 121 -0.26 -7.62 16.36
CA GLN A 121 0.45 -8.74 15.74
C GLN A 121 -0.44 -9.46 14.73
N LEU A 122 -1.70 -9.66 15.08
CA LEU A 122 -2.72 -10.21 14.20
C LEU A 122 -2.98 -9.31 13.00
N ARG A 123 -3.10 -8.00 13.21
CA ARG A 123 -3.27 -7.04 12.11
C ARG A 123 -2.11 -7.06 11.12
N LEU A 124 -0.88 -7.12 11.64
CA LEU A 124 0.32 -7.28 10.82
C LEU A 124 0.29 -8.59 10.03
N ALA A 125 -0.08 -9.71 10.68
CA ALA A 125 -0.21 -10.99 9.99
C ALA A 125 -1.27 -10.96 8.87
N LEU A 126 -2.40 -10.27 9.08
CA LEU A 126 -3.43 -10.07 8.06
C LEU A 126 -2.89 -9.26 6.87
N TYR A 127 -2.13 -8.19 7.10
CA TYR A 127 -1.49 -7.43 6.03
C TYR A 127 -0.49 -8.24 5.22
N ARG A 128 0.29 -9.12 5.88
CA ARG A 128 1.21 -10.03 5.17
C ARG A 128 0.45 -10.93 4.22
N ARG A 129 -0.59 -11.58 4.72
CA ARG A 129 -1.46 -12.45 3.92
C ARG A 129 -2.09 -11.72 2.74
N LEU A 130 -2.54 -10.47 2.92
CA LEU A 130 -3.07 -9.64 1.82
C LEU A 130 -2.07 -9.40 0.68
N GLY A 131 -0.77 -9.33 1.00
CA GLY A 131 0.29 -9.15 0.00
C GLY A 131 0.50 -10.35 -0.91
N ASP A 132 0.16 -11.54 -0.39
CA ASP A 132 0.35 -12.84 -1.05
C ASP A 132 -0.89 -13.30 -1.83
N LEU A 133 -2.01 -12.56 -1.79
CA LEU A 133 -3.22 -12.92 -2.54
C LEU A 133 -3.04 -12.58 -4.01
N GLU A 134 -3.33 -13.55 -4.88
CA GLU A 134 -3.13 -13.42 -6.33
C GLU A 134 -4.41 -13.62 -7.14
N SER A 135 -5.37 -14.36 -6.60
CA SER A 135 -6.62 -14.71 -7.27
C SER A 135 -7.85 -14.01 -6.65
N THR A 136 -8.95 -13.98 -7.41
CA THR A 136 -10.19 -13.36 -6.91
C THR A 136 -10.80 -14.21 -5.80
N GLU A 137 -10.71 -15.52 -5.96
CA GLU A 137 -11.21 -16.53 -5.03
C GLU A 137 -10.51 -16.46 -3.67
N GLU A 138 -9.19 -16.26 -3.65
CA GLU A 138 -8.42 -16.04 -2.43
C GLU A 138 -8.82 -14.75 -1.70
N ILE A 139 -9.06 -13.67 -2.45
CA ILE A 139 -9.48 -12.38 -1.89
C ILE A 139 -10.89 -12.49 -1.28
N ASP A 140 -11.81 -13.15 -1.98
CA ASP A 140 -13.17 -13.38 -1.50
C ASP A 140 -13.16 -14.29 -0.25
N ALA A 141 -12.37 -15.36 -0.26
CA ALA A 141 -12.19 -16.24 0.90
C ALA A 141 -11.60 -15.50 2.10
N PHE A 142 -10.61 -14.64 1.87
CA PHE A 142 -10.02 -13.80 2.92
C PHE A 142 -11.04 -12.80 3.48
N GLY A 143 -11.85 -12.18 2.63
CA GLY A 143 -12.95 -11.31 3.05
C GLY A 143 -13.98 -12.04 3.91
N ALA A 144 -14.38 -13.25 3.51
CA ALA A 144 -15.29 -14.09 4.29
C ALA A 144 -14.69 -14.49 5.65
N GLU A 145 -13.40 -14.83 5.69
CA GLU A 145 -12.68 -15.12 6.94
C GLU A 145 -12.67 -13.90 7.88
N LEU A 146 -12.42 -12.71 7.35
CA LEU A 146 -12.48 -11.48 8.15
C LEU A 146 -13.88 -11.28 8.76
N ILE A 147 -14.94 -11.55 7.98
CA ILE A 147 -16.31 -11.40 8.44
C ILE A 147 -16.64 -12.40 9.56
N ASP A 148 -16.26 -13.66 9.37
CA ASP A 148 -16.49 -14.72 10.36
C ASP A 148 -15.78 -14.44 11.69
N ARG A 149 -14.55 -13.90 11.62
CA ARG A 149 -13.70 -13.69 12.80
C ARG A 149 -13.93 -12.37 13.52
N PHE A 150 -14.26 -11.30 12.79
CA PHE A 150 -14.27 -9.93 13.32
C PHE A 150 -15.59 -9.19 13.08
N GLY A 151 -16.54 -9.79 12.36
CA GLY A 151 -17.84 -9.18 12.04
C GLY A 151 -17.84 -8.35 10.75
N PRO A 152 -18.82 -7.47 10.53
CA PRO A 152 -18.95 -6.74 9.27
C PRO A 152 -17.70 -5.91 8.92
N LEU A 153 -17.29 -5.95 7.65
CA LEU A 153 -16.13 -5.20 7.18
C LEU A 153 -16.36 -3.68 7.29
N PRO A 154 -15.46 -2.92 7.94
CA PRO A 154 -15.43 -1.46 7.82
C PRO A 154 -15.22 -1.01 6.37
N GLU A 155 -15.55 0.24 6.09
CA GLU A 155 -15.39 0.82 4.75
C GLU A 155 -13.92 0.78 4.30
N GLU A 156 -12.98 1.10 5.19
CA GLU A 156 -11.54 1.11 4.91
C GLU A 156 -11.00 -0.28 4.57
N VAL A 157 -11.55 -1.33 5.20
CA VAL A 157 -11.17 -2.73 4.94
C VAL A 157 -11.79 -3.20 3.62
N THR A 158 -13.03 -2.82 3.35
CA THR A 158 -13.68 -3.09 2.06
C THR A 158 -12.90 -2.45 0.91
N HIS A 159 -12.45 -1.20 1.09
CA HIS A 159 -11.61 -0.51 0.13
C HIS A 159 -10.23 -1.16 -0.03
N LEU A 160 -9.62 -1.63 1.08
CA LEU A 160 -8.36 -2.35 1.05
C LEU A 160 -8.46 -3.63 0.20
N LEU A 161 -9.50 -4.45 0.39
CA LEU A 161 -9.72 -5.66 -0.43
C LEU A 161 -9.92 -5.31 -1.91
N LYS A 162 -10.65 -4.24 -2.22
CA LYS A 162 -10.80 -3.74 -3.61
C LYS A 162 -9.45 -3.34 -4.21
N ILE A 163 -8.55 -2.71 -3.45
CA ILE A 163 -7.20 -2.38 -3.94
C ILE A 163 -6.40 -3.64 -4.22
N VAL A 164 -6.45 -4.64 -3.34
CA VAL A 164 -5.74 -5.92 -3.55
C VAL A 164 -6.27 -6.62 -4.82
N PHE A 165 -7.58 -6.59 -5.06
CA PHE A 165 -8.17 -7.07 -6.30
C PHE A 165 -7.67 -6.31 -7.54
N ILE A 166 -7.65 -4.97 -7.48
CA ILE A 166 -7.10 -4.14 -8.57
C ILE A 166 -5.63 -4.47 -8.80
N LYS A 167 -4.84 -4.68 -7.74
CA LYS A 167 -3.41 -5.05 -7.81
C LYS A 167 -3.20 -6.37 -8.54
N ALA A 168 -4.00 -7.40 -8.23
CA ALA A 168 -3.96 -8.67 -8.93
C ALA A 168 -4.23 -8.49 -10.44
N LEU A 169 -5.24 -7.69 -10.80
CA LEU A 169 -5.54 -7.36 -12.20
C LEU A 169 -4.41 -6.56 -12.87
N CYS A 170 -3.78 -5.63 -12.15
CA CYS A 170 -2.64 -4.86 -12.65
C CYS A 170 -1.45 -5.77 -12.98
N ARG A 171 -1.14 -6.75 -12.12
CA ARG A 171 -0.10 -7.74 -12.40
C ARG A 171 -0.40 -8.52 -13.68
N ARG A 172 -1.63 -9.02 -13.82
CA ARG A 172 -2.08 -9.75 -15.03
C ARG A 172 -2.02 -8.91 -16.30
N ALA A 173 -2.36 -7.63 -16.20
CA ALA A 173 -2.37 -6.69 -17.32
C ALA A 173 -1.01 -6.00 -17.58
N ASN A 174 0.04 -6.35 -16.83
CA ASN A 174 1.36 -5.70 -16.88
C ASN A 174 1.32 -4.17 -16.62
N VAL A 175 0.49 -3.72 -15.68
CA VAL A 175 0.31 -2.32 -15.29
C VAL A 175 1.18 -1.98 -14.07
N GLU A 176 2.19 -1.12 -14.23
CA GLU A 176 3.08 -0.68 -13.15
C GLU A 176 2.49 0.40 -12.26
N LYS A 177 1.61 1.25 -12.79
CA LYS A 177 1.00 2.33 -12.03
C LYS A 177 -0.44 2.59 -12.45
N LEU A 178 -1.31 2.81 -11.46
CA LEU A 178 -2.71 3.20 -11.64
C LEU A 178 -3.02 4.40 -10.75
N ASP A 179 -3.35 5.54 -11.36
CA ASP A 179 -3.76 6.75 -10.65
C ASP A 179 -5.25 7.04 -10.94
N ALA A 180 -6.11 6.84 -9.96
CA ALA A 180 -7.56 7.06 -10.06
C ALA A 180 -7.98 8.35 -9.34
N GLY A 181 -8.54 9.28 -10.11
CA GLY A 181 -9.06 10.56 -9.63
C GLY A 181 -10.53 10.76 -9.99
N PRO A 182 -11.12 11.92 -9.61
CA PRO A 182 -12.52 12.20 -9.90
C PRO A 182 -12.88 12.22 -11.38
N LYS A 183 -11.90 12.47 -12.26
CA LYS A 183 -12.08 12.57 -13.72
C LYS A 183 -11.72 11.28 -14.47
N GLY A 184 -11.50 10.18 -13.74
CA GLY A 184 -11.17 8.87 -14.32
C GLY A 184 -9.83 8.32 -13.85
N VAL A 185 -9.15 7.55 -14.70
CA VAL A 185 -7.93 6.82 -14.33
C VAL A 185 -6.83 6.99 -15.37
N VAL A 186 -5.59 7.07 -14.89
CA VAL A 186 -4.37 7.02 -15.69
C VAL A 186 -3.64 5.72 -15.38
N ILE A 187 -3.18 5.04 -16.43
CA ILE A 187 -2.54 3.73 -16.36
C ILE A 187 -1.18 3.82 -17.04
N HIS A 188 -0.14 3.37 -16.35
CA HIS A 188 1.20 3.19 -16.90
C HIS A 188 1.52 1.70 -16.96
N PHE A 189 1.94 1.24 -18.14
CA PHE A 189 2.34 -0.14 -18.34
C PHE A 189 3.82 -0.33 -18.01
N ARG A 190 4.13 -1.45 -17.38
CA ARG A 190 5.50 -1.83 -17.07
C ARG A 190 6.30 -1.95 -18.36
N LYS A 191 7.48 -1.33 -18.40
CA LYS A 191 8.33 -1.26 -19.61
C LYS A 191 7.63 -0.64 -20.84
N ARG A 192 6.50 0.06 -20.64
CA ARG A 192 5.63 0.58 -21.71
C ARG A 192 5.06 -0.50 -22.64
N GLU A 193 4.93 -1.72 -22.14
CA GLU A 193 4.47 -2.87 -22.90
C GLU A 193 3.14 -3.39 -22.36
N PHE A 194 2.19 -3.62 -23.26
CA PHE A 194 0.95 -4.33 -22.96
C PHE A 194 0.91 -5.62 -23.77
N PRO A 195 0.60 -6.79 -23.16
CA PRO A 195 0.70 -8.09 -23.84
C PRO A 195 -0.10 -8.20 -25.16
N ASN A 196 -1.23 -7.48 -25.28
CA ASN A 196 -2.05 -7.46 -26.49
C ASN A 196 -2.20 -6.03 -27.07
N PRO A 197 -1.19 -5.50 -27.77
CA PRO A 197 -1.22 -4.12 -28.27
C PRO A 197 -2.38 -3.84 -29.24
N VAL A 198 -2.69 -4.79 -30.11
CA VAL A 198 -3.79 -4.67 -31.09
C VAL A 198 -5.14 -4.60 -30.39
N GLY A 199 -5.37 -5.48 -29.42
CA GLY A 199 -6.58 -5.46 -28.59
C GLY A 199 -6.72 -4.18 -27.78
N LEU A 200 -5.62 -3.67 -27.22
CA LEU A 200 -5.60 -2.41 -26.48
C LEU A 200 -5.98 -1.21 -27.37
N VAL A 201 -5.35 -1.07 -28.54
CA VAL A 201 -5.66 0.04 -29.47
C VAL A 201 -7.10 -0.02 -29.94
N LYS A 202 -7.61 -1.22 -30.27
CA LYS A 202 -9.02 -1.42 -30.63
C LYS A 202 -9.94 -1.01 -29.48
N PHE A 203 -9.66 -1.47 -28.26
CA PHE A 203 -10.43 -1.14 -27.08
C PHE A 203 -10.44 0.37 -26.81
N ILE A 204 -9.30 1.05 -26.90
CA ILE A 204 -9.22 2.51 -26.75
C ILE A 204 -10.02 3.21 -27.86
N GLY A 205 -9.95 2.74 -29.10
CA GLY A 205 -10.72 3.27 -30.22
C GLY A 205 -12.24 3.17 -30.02
N GLU A 206 -12.73 2.06 -29.46
CA GLU A 206 -14.15 1.85 -29.12
C GLU A 206 -14.66 2.81 -28.03
N GLN A 207 -13.77 3.35 -27.20
CA GLN A 207 -14.13 4.35 -26.18
C GLN A 207 -14.26 5.78 -26.73
N GLY A 208 -13.84 6.02 -27.98
CA GLY A 208 -13.89 7.34 -28.61
C GLY A 208 -13.16 8.40 -27.79
N SER A 209 -13.81 9.52 -27.50
CA SER A 209 -13.23 10.64 -26.73
C SER A 209 -13.02 10.32 -25.24
N LEU A 210 -13.51 9.18 -24.74
CA LEU A 210 -13.44 8.78 -23.34
C LEU A 210 -12.18 7.96 -23.00
N ALA A 211 -11.32 7.68 -23.97
CA ALA A 211 -9.99 7.13 -23.72
C ALA A 211 -8.95 7.74 -24.67
N LYS A 212 -7.70 7.86 -24.20
CA LYS A 212 -6.59 8.33 -25.04
C LYS A 212 -5.25 7.79 -24.59
N ILE A 213 -4.36 7.59 -25.55
CA ILE A 213 -2.93 7.33 -25.30
C ILE A 213 -2.22 8.68 -25.25
N ARG A 214 -1.43 8.92 -24.21
CA ARG A 214 -0.59 10.14 -24.06
C ARG A 214 0.80 9.93 -24.69
N PRO A 215 1.55 11.01 -24.96
CA PRO A 215 2.91 10.93 -25.52
C PRO A 215 3.91 10.14 -24.65
N ASP A 216 3.66 10.01 -23.35
CA ASP A 216 4.46 9.24 -22.40
C ASP A 216 4.09 7.74 -22.38
N HIS A 217 3.27 7.28 -23.33
CA HIS A 217 2.71 5.92 -23.45
C HIS A 217 1.76 5.52 -22.31
N SER A 218 1.35 6.45 -21.44
CA SER A 218 0.27 6.20 -20.49
C SER A 218 -1.10 6.22 -21.18
N VAL A 219 -2.04 5.45 -20.64
CA VAL A 219 -3.42 5.41 -21.12
C VAL A 219 -4.33 6.09 -20.11
N VAL A 220 -5.17 6.99 -20.59
CA VAL A 220 -6.15 7.69 -19.78
C VAL A 220 -7.54 7.22 -20.16
N PHE A 221 -8.35 6.87 -19.16
CA PHE A 221 -9.79 6.67 -19.31
C PHE A 221 -10.51 7.80 -18.59
N ILE A 222 -11.23 8.63 -19.33
CA ILE A 222 -11.98 9.78 -18.81
C ILE A 222 -13.33 9.28 -18.32
N ARG A 223 -13.65 9.54 -17.05
CA ARG A 223 -14.89 9.12 -16.38
C ARG A 223 -15.31 10.18 -15.35
N ASP A 224 -16.51 10.04 -14.79
CA ASP A 224 -16.98 10.89 -13.69
C ASP A 224 -17.15 10.03 -12.42
N TRP A 225 -16.17 10.13 -11.52
CA TRP A 225 -16.07 9.34 -10.29
C TRP A 225 -15.90 10.25 -9.06
N PRO A 226 -16.96 10.96 -8.64
CA PRO A 226 -16.86 12.02 -7.62
C PRO A 226 -16.45 11.52 -6.22
N ASN A 227 -16.57 10.23 -5.92
CA ASN A 227 -16.28 9.66 -4.61
C ASN A 227 -15.33 8.45 -4.69
N ALA A 228 -14.75 8.06 -3.55
CA ALA A 228 -13.81 6.94 -3.45
C ALA A 228 -14.40 5.61 -3.95
N GLU A 229 -15.65 5.31 -3.58
CA GLU A 229 -16.31 4.07 -3.97
C GLU A 229 -16.45 3.94 -5.49
N LYS A 230 -16.88 5.00 -6.18
CA LYS A 230 -16.96 5.03 -7.65
C LYS A 230 -15.58 4.93 -8.30
N ARG A 231 -14.56 5.58 -7.72
CA ARG A 231 -13.18 5.47 -8.22
C ARG A 231 -12.66 4.04 -8.13
N LEU A 232 -12.85 3.38 -6.99
CA LEU A 232 -12.46 1.97 -6.80
C LEU A 232 -13.21 1.03 -7.74
N ALA A 233 -14.55 1.12 -7.78
CA ALA A 233 -15.36 0.28 -8.64
C ALA A 233 -15.04 0.50 -10.13
N GLY A 234 -14.89 1.77 -10.52
CA GLY A 234 -14.53 2.15 -11.88
C GLY A 234 -13.15 1.65 -12.32
N SER A 235 -12.14 1.80 -11.45
CA SER A 235 -10.80 1.26 -11.69
C SER A 235 -10.81 -0.27 -11.80
N ALA A 236 -11.55 -0.96 -10.93
CA ALA A 236 -11.71 -2.41 -11.00
C ALA A 236 -12.35 -2.87 -12.32
N VAL A 237 -13.36 -2.16 -12.82
CA VAL A 237 -13.99 -2.45 -14.12
C VAL A 237 -13.00 -2.27 -15.27
N VAL A 238 -12.29 -1.14 -15.32
CA VAL A 238 -11.28 -0.87 -16.36
C VAL A 238 -10.19 -1.95 -16.33
N MET A 239 -9.66 -2.27 -15.15
CA MET A 239 -8.61 -3.27 -15.00
C MET A 239 -9.08 -4.70 -15.34
N THR A 240 -10.34 -5.03 -15.05
CA THR A 240 -10.93 -6.32 -15.46
C THR A 240 -11.01 -6.42 -16.98
N GLN A 241 -11.38 -5.33 -17.66
CA GLN A 241 -11.42 -5.29 -19.13
C GLN A 241 -10.02 -5.44 -19.73
N LEU A 242 -9.02 -4.74 -19.18
CA LEU A 242 -7.63 -4.88 -19.62
C LEU A 242 -7.08 -6.29 -19.38
N ALA A 243 -7.31 -6.89 -18.21
CA ALA A 243 -6.89 -8.26 -17.94
C ALA A 243 -7.52 -9.26 -18.92
N ARG A 244 -8.82 -9.11 -19.24
CA ARG A 244 -9.50 -9.94 -20.25
C ARG A 244 -8.91 -9.81 -21.65
N LEU A 245 -8.38 -8.63 -22.02
CA LEU A 245 -7.71 -8.45 -23.31
C LEU A 245 -6.39 -9.22 -23.38
N VAL A 246 -5.69 -9.37 -22.25
CA VAL A 246 -4.50 -10.21 -22.14
C VAL A 246 -4.88 -11.68 -22.28
N ASP A 247 -5.91 -12.14 -21.55
CA ASP A 247 -6.36 -13.54 -21.61
C ASP A 247 -6.80 -13.96 -23.02
N LYS A 248 -7.36 -13.05 -23.82
CA LYS A 248 -7.78 -13.34 -25.21
C LYS A 248 -6.62 -13.43 -26.21
N ALA A 249 -5.43 -13.00 -25.84
CA ALA A 249 -4.23 -13.08 -26.69
C ALA A 249 -3.38 -14.32 -26.41
N ALA A 250 -3.57 -14.95 -25.24
CA ALA A 250 -2.96 -16.22 -24.86
C ALA A 250 -3.73 -17.40 -25.46
#